data_AF-A0A972LR05-F1
#
_entry.id   AF-A0A972LR05-F1
#
_cell.length_a   1.000
_cell.length_b   1.000
_cell.length_c   1.000
_cell.angle_alpha   90.00
_cell.angle_beta   90.00
_cell.angle_gamma   90.00
#
_symmetry.space_group_name_H-M   'P 1'
#
loop_
_entity.id
_entity.type
_entity.pdbx_description
1 polymer ?
#
loop_
_entity_poly.entity_id
_entity_poly.type
_entity_poly.pdbx_seq_one_letter_code
_entity_poly.pdbx_strand_id
1 'polypeptide(L)'
;MRYSILAIGLFTSWLAYSAAAYAEEVASETTSAPITITPELVEAHHAYQLAQLRWQRYRFAELPRQRQRLDDQVRLLESELQVLKRRLRDYRPFLQVGRYSPVRTAAENNRLALQATEQQLKLLKHERIHLMRFSHQNTRLYQLDVLRTAARVRQIVAEAQ
;
A
#
# COMPACT_ATOMS: atom_id res chain seq x y z
N MET A 1 18.24 20.30 35.61
CA MET A 1 16.81 19.94 35.71
C MET A 1 16.50 19.09 34.48
N ARG A 2 16.61 17.76 34.41
CA ARG A 2 16.14 16.62 35.23
C ARG A 2 14.62 16.63 35.46
N TYR A 3 14.02 15.45 35.21
CA TYR A 3 12.60 15.03 35.22
C TYR A 3 11.89 15.20 33.85
N SER A 4 11.26 14.21 33.18
CA SER A 4 10.84 12.86 33.56
C SER A 4 10.62 11.97 32.32
N ILE A 5 11.36 10.88 32.23
CA ILE A 5 10.98 9.65 31.50
C ILE A 5 10.32 8.78 32.56
N LEU A 6 9.04 8.44 32.45
CA LEU A 6 8.39 7.32 33.18
C LEU A 6 6.89 7.27 32.82
N ALA A 7 6.52 6.50 31.80
CA ALA A 7 5.17 5.96 31.62
C ALA A 7 5.17 4.84 30.55
N ILE A 8 6.05 3.86 30.70
CA ILE A 8 5.98 2.60 29.93
C ILE A 8 6.18 1.48 30.95
N GLY A 9 5.08 0.96 31.46
CA GLY A 9 5.12 -0.12 32.43
C GLY A 9 3.75 -0.26 33.06
N LEU A 10 2.86 -0.97 32.38
CA LEU A 10 1.69 -1.70 32.93
C LEU A 10 0.85 -2.26 31.76
N PHE A 11 1.47 -3.02 30.84
CA PHE A 11 0.71 -3.81 29.85
C PHE A 11 1.36 -5.16 29.49
N THR A 12 2.41 -5.57 30.20
CA THR A 12 3.14 -6.81 29.92
C THR A 12 2.81 -7.96 30.87
N SER A 13 1.92 -7.75 31.86
CA SER A 13 1.65 -8.74 32.91
C SER A 13 0.57 -9.77 32.56
N TRP A 14 -0.19 -9.62 31.47
CA TRP A 14 -1.32 -10.51 31.16
C TRP A 14 -1.05 -11.55 30.06
N LEU A 15 0.10 -11.46 29.37
CA LEU A 15 0.50 -12.41 28.32
C LEU A 15 1.34 -13.58 28.84
N ALA A 16 1.83 -13.53 30.09
CA ALA A 16 2.69 -14.58 30.63
C ALA A 16 1.91 -15.77 31.24
N TYR A 17 0.63 -15.59 31.61
CA TYR A 17 -0.13 -16.62 32.32
C TYR A 17 -0.78 -17.66 31.39
N SER A 18 -0.98 -17.35 30.11
CA SER A 18 -1.57 -18.28 29.14
C SER A 18 -0.55 -19.22 28.48
N ALA A 19 0.75 -18.95 28.59
CA ALA A 19 1.80 -19.80 28.03
C ALA A 19 2.12 -21.03 28.90
N ALA A 20 1.95 -20.95 30.22
CA ALA A 20 2.27 -22.04 31.13
C ALA A 20 1.22 -23.17 31.12
N ALA A 21 -0.07 -22.83 30.95
CA ALA A 21 -1.14 -23.83 30.92
C ALA A 21 -1.19 -24.67 29.63
N TYR A 22 -0.54 -24.22 28.55
CA TYR A 22 -0.43 -24.98 27.29
C TYR A 22 0.89 -25.76 27.15
N ALA A 23 1.86 -25.56 28.05
CA ALA A 23 3.15 -26.23 27.97
C ALA A 23 3.12 -27.68 28.51
N GLU A 24 2.15 -28.00 29.37
CA GLU A 24 2.11 -29.30 30.07
C GLU A 24 1.34 -30.39 29.31
N GLU A 25 0.54 -30.04 28.30
CA GLU A 25 -0.29 -30.99 27.54
C GLU A 25 0.33 -31.46 26.20
N VAL A 26 1.51 -30.93 25.82
CA VAL A 26 2.19 -31.28 24.53
C VAL A 26 3.38 -32.25 24.74
N ALA A 27 3.59 -32.74 25.96
CA ALA A 27 4.69 -33.65 26.28
C ALA A 27 4.43 -35.12 25.90
N SER A 28 3.20 -35.47 25.47
CA SER A 28 2.85 -36.81 25.01
C SER A 28 2.91 -36.91 23.48
N GLU A 29 3.94 -37.59 22.98
CA GLU A 29 3.99 -38.28 21.69
C GLU A 29 4.06 -37.41 20.42
N THR A 30 5.23 -36.83 20.14
CA THR A 30 5.66 -36.62 18.75
C THR A 30 6.83 -37.52 18.44
N THR A 31 6.56 -38.81 18.25
CA THR A 31 7.45 -39.69 17.50
C THR A 31 7.36 -39.26 16.04
N SER A 32 8.09 -38.20 15.65
CA SER A 32 8.06 -37.72 14.27
C SER A 32 8.69 -38.79 13.38
N ALA A 33 7.86 -39.47 12.58
CA ALA A 33 8.36 -40.31 11.50
C ALA A 33 9.33 -39.48 10.64
N PRO A 34 10.46 -40.04 10.20
CA PRO A 34 11.40 -39.32 9.34
C PRO A 34 10.67 -38.89 8.06
N ILE A 35 10.53 -37.58 7.87
CA ILE A 35 9.91 -37.03 6.66
C ILE A 35 10.82 -37.35 5.48
N THR A 36 10.33 -38.15 4.54
CA THR A 36 11.07 -38.44 3.30
C THR A 36 11.04 -37.19 2.42
N ILE A 37 12.21 -36.60 2.19
CA ILE A 37 12.33 -35.40 1.33
C ILE A 37 12.17 -35.84 -0.13
N THR A 38 10.99 -35.60 -0.70
CA THR A 38 10.73 -35.81 -2.12
C THR A 38 11.01 -34.53 -2.92
N PRO A 39 11.40 -34.63 -4.21
CA PRO A 39 11.59 -33.46 -5.07
C PRO A 39 10.31 -32.60 -5.16
N GLU A 40 9.14 -33.23 -5.16
CA GLU A 40 7.84 -32.55 -5.20
C GLU A 40 7.58 -31.71 -3.94
N LEU A 41 8.00 -32.18 -2.77
CA LEU A 41 7.90 -31.43 -1.52
C LEU A 41 8.79 -30.18 -1.55
N VAL A 42 10.00 -30.30 -2.08
CA VAL A 42 10.95 -29.18 -2.25
C VAL A 42 10.36 -28.12 -3.18
N GLU A 43 9.82 -28.52 -4.34
CA GLU A 43 9.16 -27.60 -5.28
C GLU A 43 7.95 -26.91 -4.67
N ALA A 44 7.09 -27.65 -3.95
CA ALA A 44 5.93 -27.08 -3.28
C ALA A 44 6.34 -26.06 -2.21
N HIS A 45 7.41 -26.34 -1.46
CA HIS A 45 7.94 -25.43 -0.45
C HIS A 45 8.52 -24.16 -1.09
N HIS A 46 9.26 -24.27 -2.19
CA HIS A 46 9.73 -23.10 -2.95
C HIS A 46 8.58 -22.26 -3.49
N ALA A 47 7.53 -22.89 -4.03
CA ALA A 47 6.35 -22.19 -4.51
C ALA A 47 5.64 -21.42 -3.38
N TYR A 48 5.56 -22.01 -2.18
CA TYR A 48 5.03 -21.35 -1.00
C TYR A 48 5.87 -20.14 -0.58
N GLN A 49 7.19 -20.30 -0.48
CA GLN A 49 8.09 -19.20 -0.16
C GLN A 49 7.98 -18.04 -1.17
N LEU A 50 7.88 -18.37 -2.46
CA LEU A 50 7.69 -17.38 -3.52
C LEU A 50 6.35 -16.64 -3.37
N ALA A 51 5.27 -17.36 -3.06
CA ALA A 51 3.95 -16.76 -2.82
C ALA A 51 3.98 -15.79 -1.63
N GLN A 52 4.63 -16.17 -0.53
CA GLN A 52 4.81 -15.30 0.63
C GLN A 52 5.59 -14.03 0.28
N LEU A 53 6.70 -14.16 -0.45
CA LEU A 53 7.51 -13.03 -0.87
C LEU A 53 6.72 -12.08 -1.76
N ARG A 54 5.92 -12.60 -2.70
CA ARG A 54 5.04 -11.79 -3.55
C ARG A 54 4.01 -11.01 -2.73
N TRP A 55 3.36 -11.66 -1.77
CA TRP A 55 2.40 -10.99 -0.89
C TRP A 55 3.06 -9.87 -0.06
N GLN A 56 4.21 -10.16 0.55
CA GLN A 56 4.96 -9.17 1.34
C GLN A 56 5.42 -8.00 0.48
N ARG A 57 5.99 -8.28 -0.70
CA ARG A 57 6.42 -7.26 -1.66
C ARG A 57 5.27 -6.35 -2.06
N TYR A 58 4.12 -6.92 -2.39
CA TYR A 58 2.94 -6.12 -2.72
C TYR A 58 2.52 -5.21 -1.56
N ARG A 59 2.39 -5.78 -0.35
CA ARG A 59 1.89 -5.08 0.83
C ARG A 59 2.82 -3.97 1.32
N PHE A 60 4.12 -4.25 1.38
CA PHE A 60 5.09 -3.37 2.05
C PHE A 60 5.88 -2.48 1.10
N ALA A 61 5.98 -2.84 -0.19
CA ALA A 61 6.72 -2.05 -1.16
C ALA A 61 5.81 -1.46 -2.24
N GLU A 62 5.07 -2.29 -2.98
CA GLU A 62 4.39 -1.83 -4.19
C GLU A 62 3.19 -0.93 -3.90
N LEU A 63 2.29 -1.36 -3.00
CA LEU A 63 1.10 -0.58 -2.66
C LEU A 63 1.44 0.79 -2.03
N PRO A 64 2.34 0.89 -1.03
CA PRO A 64 2.76 2.18 -0.50
C PRO A 64 3.38 3.09 -1.56
N ARG A 65 4.24 2.56 -2.44
CA ARG A 65 4.85 3.33 -3.54
C ARG A 65 3.81 3.88 -4.51
N GLN A 66 2.81 3.06 -4.88
CA GLN A 66 1.71 3.51 -5.76
C GLN A 66 0.90 4.63 -5.10
N ARG A 67 0.59 4.50 -3.81
CA ARG A 67 -0.13 5.55 -3.06
C ARG A 67 0.67 6.84 -2.99
N GLN A 68 1.95 6.76 -2.63
CA GLN A 68 2.83 7.91 -2.54
C GLN A 68 2.95 8.63 -3.89
N ARG A 69 3.15 7.88 -4.98
CA ARG A 69 3.22 8.44 -6.33
C ARG A 69 1.97 9.24 -6.69
N LEU A 70 0.78 8.70 -6.42
CA LEU A 70 -0.47 9.40 -6.70
C LEU A 70 -0.64 10.63 -5.81
N ASP A 71 -0.30 10.53 -4.52
CA ASP A 71 -0.38 11.64 -3.58
C ASP A 71 0.56 12.79 -3.98
N ASP A 72 1.79 12.47 -4.42
CA ASP A 72 2.76 13.46 -4.90
C ASP A 72 2.28 14.16 -6.18
N GLN A 73 1.72 13.41 -7.13
CA GLN A 73 1.15 13.99 -8.35
C GLN A 73 -0.06 14.88 -8.06
N VAL A 74 -0.92 14.48 -7.14
CA VAL A 74 -2.07 15.29 -6.69
C VAL A 74 -1.57 16.60 -6.07
N ARG A 75 -0.59 16.55 -5.16
CA ARG A 75 -0.02 17.75 -4.53
C ARG A 75 0.61 18.69 -5.55
N LEU A 76 1.33 18.14 -6.53
CA LEU A 76 1.93 18.92 -7.60
C LEU A 76 0.87 19.66 -8.43
N LEU A 77 -0.17 18.97 -8.90
CA LEU A 77 -1.25 19.61 -9.67
C LEU A 77 -2.06 20.61 -8.82
N GLU A 78 -2.26 20.35 -7.52
CA GLU A 78 -2.92 21.31 -6.63
C GLU A 78 -2.10 22.59 -6.48
N SER A 79 -0.76 22.48 -6.38
CA SER A 79 0.13 23.65 -6.37
C SER A 79 0.10 24.41 -7.69
N GLU A 80 0.07 23.70 -8.83
CA GLU A 80 -0.02 24.30 -10.15
C GLU A 80 -1.34 25.06 -10.34
N LEU A 81 -2.46 24.49 -9.87
CA LEU A 81 -3.75 25.18 -9.86
C LEU A 81 -3.72 26.46 -9.04
N GLN A 82 -3.07 26.46 -7.87
CA GLN A 82 -2.93 27.66 -7.06
C GLN A 82 -2.16 28.76 -7.80
N VAL A 83 -1.07 28.40 -8.48
CA VAL A 83 -0.28 29.34 -9.30
C VAL A 83 -1.11 29.90 -10.45
N LEU A 84 -1.82 29.05 -11.21
CA LEU A 84 -2.65 29.48 -12.32
C LEU A 84 -3.80 30.39 -11.85
N LYS A 85 -4.47 30.05 -10.75
CA LYS A 85 -5.52 30.87 -10.13
C LYS A 85 -4.99 32.24 -9.70
N ARG A 86 -3.78 32.28 -9.13
CA ARG A 86 -3.11 33.53 -8.77
C ARG A 86 -2.80 34.37 -10.01
N ARG A 87 -2.16 33.80 -11.04
CA ARG A 87 -1.84 34.52 -12.29
C ARG A 87 -3.07 35.13 -12.95
N LEU A 88 -4.18 34.39 -13.01
CA LEU A 88 -5.44 34.90 -13.57
C LEU A 88 -6.02 36.06 -12.77
N ARG A 89 -5.85 36.04 -11.44
CA ARG A 89 -6.24 37.16 -10.56
C ARG A 89 -5.36 38.37 -10.83
N ASP A 90 -4.05 38.17 -10.96
CA ASP A 90 -3.07 39.23 -11.19
C ASP A 90 -3.25 39.88 -12.59
N TYR A 91 -3.72 39.11 -13.58
CA TYR A 91 -4.01 39.64 -14.92
C TYR A 91 -5.32 40.43 -15.02
N ARG A 92 -6.27 40.21 -14.10
CA ARG A 92 -7.60 40.84 -14.12
C ARG A 92 -7.60 42.36 -14.36
N PRO A 93 -6.77 43.20 -13.68
CA PRO A 93 -6.76 44.64 -13.93
C PRO A 93 -6.30 45.01 -15.36
N PHE A 94 -5.41 44.23 -15.96
CA PHE A 94 -4.83 44.51 -17.28
C PHE A 94 -5.74 44.06 -18.44
N LEU A 95 -6.72 43.19 -18.18
CA LEU A 95 -7.66 42.70 -19.21
C LEU A 95 -8.63 43.78 -19.74
N GLN A 96 -8.70 44.93 -19.06
CA GLN A 96 -9.50 46.07 -19.49
C GLN A 96 -8.80 46.90 -20.59
N VAL A 97 -7.49 46.72 -20.78
CA VAL A 97 -6.67 47.49 -21.71
C VAL A 97 -6.69 46.83 -23.10
N GLY A 98 -7.81 46.99 -23.81
CA GLY A 98 -7.94 46.62 -25.22
C GLY A 98 -8.21 45.13 -25.53
N ARG A 99 -8.77 44.86 -26.71
CA ARG A 99 -9.14 43.50 -27.16
C ARG A 99 -7.95 42.62 -27.57
N TYR A 100 -6.84 43.21 -28.00
CA TYR A 100 -5.68 42.50 -28.56
C TYR A 100 -4.39 42.76 -27.76
N SER A 101 -4.49 42.70 -26.43
CA SER A 101 -3.31 42.81 -25.55
C SER A 101 -2.64 41.44 -25.38
N PRO A 102 -1.29 41.35 -25.42
CA PRO A 102 -0.56 40.13 -25.07
C PRO A 102 -0.96 39.53 -23.71
N VAL A 103 -1.38 40.39 -22.76
CA VAL A 103 -1.87 39.96 -21.45
C VAL A 103 -3.17 39.17 -21.56
N ARG A 104 -4.04 39.50 -22.51
CA ARG A 104 -5.27 38.76 -22.77
C ARG A 104 -4.98 37.36 -23.28
N THR A 105 -4.08 37.22 -24.25
CA THR A 105 -3.63 35.92 -24.75
C THR A 105 -3.00 35.08 -23.64
N ALA A 106 -2.15 35.67 -22.80
CA ALA A 106 -1.58 34.98 -21.64
C ALA A 106 -2.66 34.53 -20.63
N ALA A 107 -3.68 35.35 -20.39
CA ALA A 107 -4.80 34.98 -19.52
C ALA A 107 -5.66 33.86 -20.12
N GLU A 108 -5.92 33.88 -21.42
CA GLU A 108 -6.65 32.81 -22.11
C GLU A 108 -5.87 31.49 -22.07
N ASN A 109 -4.56 31.53 -22.33
CA ASN A 109 -3.68 30.36 -22.19
C ASN A 109 -3.68 29.81 -20.75
N ASN A 110 -3.59 30.68 -19.74
CA ASN A 110 -3.65 30.24 -18.34
C ASN A 110 -5.02 29.68 -17.96
N ARG A 111 -6.13 30.13 -18.56
CA ARG A 111 -7.46 29.53 -18.34
C ARG A 111 -7.55 28.13 -18.94
N LEU A 112 -7.04 27.94 -20.16
CA LEU A 112 -6.99 26.62 -20.79
C LEU A 112 -6.11 25.65 -19.98
N ALA A 113 -4.94 26.11 -19.54
CA ALA A 113 -4.06 25.35 -18.66
C ALA A 113 -4.78 24.99 -17.36
N LEU A 114 -5.45 25.95 -16.71
CA LEU A 114 -6.21 25.70 -15.49
C LEU A 114 -7.27 24.63 -15.68
N GLN A 115 -8.06 24.70 -16.75
CA GLN A 115 -9.06 23.68 -17.05
C GLN A 115 -8.43 22.29 -17.28
N ALA A 116 -7.32 22.22 -18.00
CA ALA A 116 -6.60 20.96 -18.23
C ALA A 116 -6.06 20.37 -16.91
N THR A 117 -5.43 21.19 -16.07
CA THR A 117 -4.93 20.78 -14.75
C THR A 117 -6.08 20.33 -13.83
N GLU A 118 -7.23 20.99 -13.85
CA GLU A 118 -8.42 20.58 -13.08
C GLU A 118 -8.97 19.22 -13.54
N GLN A 119 -9.03 18.99 -14.86
CA GLN A 119 -9.42 17.69 -15.41
C GLN A 119 -8.43 16.59 -15.01
N GLN A 120 -7.14 16.84 -15.12
CA GLN A 120 -6.10 15.88 -14.73
C GLN A 120 -6.15 15.57 -13.24
N LEU A 121 -6.35 16.58 -12.39
CA LEU A 121 -6.51 16.40 -10.95
C LEU A 121 -7.74 15.54 -10.63
N LYS A 122 -8.84 15.74 -11.34
CA LYS A 122 -10.04 14.90 -11.21
C LYS A 122 -9.71 13.45 -11.55
N LEU A 123 -9.01 13.19 -12.65
CA LEU A 123 -8.60 11.83 -13.06
C LEU A 123 -7.73 11.16 -11.99
N LEU A 124 -6.68 11.83 -11.49
CA LEU A 124 -5.83 11.27 -10.43
C LEU A 124 -6.61 10.97 -9.13
N LYS A 125 -7.59 11.81 -8.78
CA LYS A 125 -8.46 11.55 -7.63
C LYS A 125 -9.32 10.30 -7.84
N HIS A 126 -9.81 10.06 -9.06
CA HIS A 126 -10.51 8.81 -9.38
C HIS A 126 -9.57 7.60 -9.34
N GLU A 127 -8.37 7.71 -9.91
CA GLU A 127 -7.36 6.66 -9.86
C GLU A 127 -6.98 6.29 -8.43
N ARG A 128 -6.85 7.28 -7.54
CA ARG A 128 -6.60 7.07 -6.11
C ARG A 128 -7.72 6.27 -5.44
N ILE A 129 -8.98 6.61 -5.73
CA ILE A 129 -10.14 5.86 -5.23
C ILE A 129 -10.13 4.42 -5.77
N HIS A 130 -9.84 4.25 -7.06
CA HIS A 130 -9.72 2.93 -7.68
C HIS A 130 -8.61 2.10 -7.03
N LEU A 131 -7.42 2.67 -6.81
CA LEU A 131 -6.32 1.99 -6.13
C LEU A 131 -6.75 1.52 -4.74
N MET A 132 -7.43 2.37 -3.96
CA MET A 132 -7.92 1.99 -2.64
C MET A 132 -8.94 0.85 -2.71
N ARG A 133 -9.90 0.92 -3.63
CA ARG A 133 -10.93 -0.11 -3.83
C ARG A 133 -10.32 -1.46 -4.23
N PHE A 134 -9.41 -1.45 -5.20
CA PHE A 134 -8.80 -2.68 -5.73
C PHE A 134 -7.67 -3.23 -4.86
N SER A 135 -7.04 -2.40 -4.01
CA SER A 135 -5.95 -2.87 -3.12
C SER A 135 -6.39 -3.98 -2.18
N HIS A 136 -7.63 -3.93 -1.70
CA HIS A 136 -8.20 -4.98 -0.85
C HIS A 136 -8.37 -6.30 -1.61
N GLN A 137 -8.88 -6.23 -2.84
CA GLN A 137 -9.05 -7.40 -3.71
C GLN A 137 -7.71 -8.03 -4.05
N ASN A 138 -6.71 -7.24 -4.45
CA ASN A 138 -5.36 -7.73 -4.71
C ASN A 138 -4.71 -8.35 -3.47
N THR A 139 -4.88 -7.72 -2.31
CA THR A 139 -4.38 -8.28 -1.04
C THR A 139 -4.99 -9.66 -0.78
N ARG A 140 -6.30 -9.82 -1.00
CA ARG A 140 -6.98 -11.11 -0.86
C ARG A 140 -6.47 -12.14 -1.87
N LEU A 141 -6.25 -11.76 -3.13
CA LEU A 141 -5.71 -12.67 -4.14
C LEU A 141 -4.34 -13.22 -3.71
N TYR A 142 -3.42 -12.36 -3.29
CA TYR A 142 -2.11 -12.81 -2.81
C TYR A 142 -2.20 -13.68 -1.55
N GLN A 143 -3.13 -13.38 -0.63
CA GLN A 143 -3.36 -14.23 0.54
C GLN A 143 -3.89 -15.62 0.15
N LEU A 144 -4.82 -15.68 -0.80
CA LEU A 144 -5.35 -16.94 -1.31
C LEU A 144 -4.27 -17.78 -1.99
N ASP A 145 -3.36 -17.15 -2.74
CA ASP A 145 -2.22 -17.85 -3.36
C ASP A 145 -1.28 -18.45 -2.30
N VAL A 146 -1.01 -17.72 -1.22
CA VAL A 146 -0.22 -18.21 -0.08
C VAL A 146 -0.92 -19.40 0.61
N LEU A 147 -2.24 -19.30 0.82
CA LEU A 147 -3.00 -20.38 1.45
C LEU A 147 -3.06 -21.62 0.55
N ARG A 148 -3.27 -21.45 -0.75
CA ARG A 148 -3.30 -22.54 -1.73
C ARG A 148 -1.97 -23.28 -1.78
N THR A 149 -0.86 -22.56 -1.84
CA THR A 149 0.47 -23.16 -1.85
C THR A 149 0.80 -23.83 -0.52
N ALA A 150 0.39 -23.26 0.62
CA ALA A 150 0.52 -23.90 1.93
C ALA A 150 -0.27 -25.22 2.03
N ALA A 151 -1.51 -25.24 1.52
CA ALA A 151 -2.34 -26.44 1.50
C ALA A 151 -1.69 -27.55 0.66
N ARG A 152 -1.09 -27.21 -0.48
CA ARG A 152 -0.35 -28.16 -1.33
C ARG A 152 0.84 -28.79 -0.60
N VAL A 153 1.64 -27.99 0.12
CA VAL A 153 2.76 -28.51 0.93
C VAL A 153 2.23 -29.51 1.96
N ARG A 154 1.15 -29.16 2.69
CA ARG A 154 0.56 -30.07 3.69
C ARG A 154 0.06 -31.37 3.09
N GLN A 155 -0.57 -31.33 1.92
CA GLN A 155 -1.05 -32.51 1.23
C GLN A 155 0.12 -33.45 0.87
N ILE A 156 1.19 -32.92 0.28
CA ILE A 156 2.37 -33.73 -0.09
C ILE A 156 3.05 -34.32 1.16
N VAL A 157 3.12 -33.56 2.26
CA VAL A 157 3.64 -34.07 3.53
C VAL A 157 2.79 -35.22 4.06
N ALA A 158 1.46 -35.13 3.96
CA ALA A 158 0.55 -36.18 4.39
C ALA A 158 0.62 -37.44 3.51
N GLU A 159 0.89 -37.29 2.20
CA GLU A 159 1.08 -38.41 1.26
C GLU A 159 2.45 -39.11 1.44
N ALA A 160 3.41 -38.44 2.09
CA ALA A 160 4.76 -38.97 2.33
C ALA A 160 4.94 -39.64 3.71
N GLN A 161 3.89 -39.63 4.56
CA GLN A 161 3.83 -40.30 5.87
C GLN A 161 3.19 -41.69 5.73
#